data_AF-A0A523EY15-F1
#
_entry.id   AF-A0A523EY15-F1
#
_cell.length_a   1.000
_cell.length_b   1.000
_cell.length_c   1.000
_cell.angle_alpha   90.00
_cell.angle_beta   90.00
_cell.angle_gamma   90.00
#
_symmetry.space_group_name_H-M   'P 1'
#
loop_
_entity.id
_entity.type
_entity.pdbx_description
1 polymer ?
#
loop_
_entity_poly.entity_id
_entity_poly.type
_entity_poly.pdbx_seq_one_letter_code
_entity_poly.pdbx_strand_id
1 'polypeptide(L)'
;MVWHRRILCADRLGGNVGDLSLHGIHPQRDVHWDLPTPTLVEHTLARGEGVIAHQGPLVVDTVPYTGRSPKDKFIVREPATEDDIWWGEINNPMENDVYEA
;
A
#
# COMPACT_ATOMS: atom_id res chain seq x y z
N MET A 1 36.04 10.57 -2.76
CA MET A 1 34.61 10.92 -2.94
C MET A 1 34.22 10.50 -4.33
N VAL A 2 33.61 9.33 -4.47
CA VAL A 2 33.15 8.84 -5.77
C VAL A 2 31.75 8.26 -5.57
N TRP A 3 30.74 9.13 -5.68
CA TRP A 3 29.37 8.72 -5.85
C TRP A 3 29.20 8.28 -7.31
N HIS A 4 29.35 6.99 -7.59
CA HIS A 4 28.96 6.42 -8.88
C HIS A 4 27.43 6.41 -8.97
N ARG A 5 26.87 7.48 -9.55
CA ARG A 5 25.55 7.45 -10.19
C ARG A 5 25.59 6.40 -11.30
N ARG A 6 24.86 5.30 -11.10
CA ARG A 6 24.02 4.59 -12.08
C ARG A 6 23.64 3.22 -11.50
N ILE A 7 22.62 3.20 -10.65
CA ILE A 7 21.71 2.06 -10.64
C ILE A 7 20.61 2.44 -11.62
N LEU A 8 20.77 1.98 -12.85
CA LEU A 8 19.68 1.93 -13.83
C LEU A 8 18.76 0.80 -13.36
N CYS A 9 17.80 1.10 -12.49
CA CYS A 9 16.64 0.24 -12.28
C CYS A 9 15.48 0.84 -13.09
N ALA A 10 15.42 0.44 -14.36
CA ALA A 10 14.23 0.45 -15.22
C ALA A 10 13.20 1.58 -15.04
N ASP A 11 13.61 2.83 -15.22
CA ASP A 11 12.68 3.84 -15.74
C ASP A 11 12.35 3.45 -17.20
N ARG A 12 11.11 2.98 -17.43
CA ARG A 12 10.53 2.44 -18.68
C ARG A 12 10.94 1.00 -19.03
N LEU A 13 10.09 0.06 -18.65
CA LEU A 13 9.74 -1.05 -19.55
C LEU A 13 8.35 -0.80 -20.10
N GLY A 14 8.30 -0.41 -21.37
CA GLY A 14 7.07 -0.26 -22.13
C GLY A 14 6.37 -1.61 -22.32
N GLY A 15 5.05 -1.59 -22.20
CA GLY A 15 4.19 -2.73 -22.47
C GLY A 15 2.92 -2.71 -21.62
N ASN A 16 2.01 -1.75 -21.86
CA ASN A 16 0.64 -1.73 -21.32
C ASN A 16 0.50 -2.16 -19.83
N VAL A 17 1.33 -1.60 -18.94
CA VAL A 17 1.34 -2.01 -17.52
C VAL A 17 0.38 -1.14 -16.73
N GLY A 18 -0.80 -1.72 -16.46
CA GLY A 18 -1.76 -1.32 -15.44
C GLY A 18 -2.46 0.02 -15.67
N ASP A 19 -3.53 0.02 -16.47
CA ASP A 19 -4.52 1.08 -16.36
C ASP A 19 -5.24 0.97 -15.01
N LEU A 20 -5.23 2.05 -14.22
CA LEU A 20 -5.89 2.13 -12.92
C LEU A 20 -7.29 2.75 -13.00
N SER A 21 -7.74 3.15 -14.20
CA SER A 21 -9.03 3.80 -14.41
C SER A 21 -10.22 2.94 -13.96
N LEU A 22 -10.10 1.61 -14.05
CA LEU A 22 -11.10 0.65 -13.57
C LEU A 22 -11.34 0.74 -12.05
N HIS A 23 -10.38 1.27 -11.31
CA HIS A 23 -10.46 1.49 -9.86
C HIS A 23 -10.78 2.97 -9.52
N GLY A 24 -11.13 3.78 -10.51
CA GLY A 24 -11.38 5.22 -10.33
C GLY A 24 -10.13 6.05 -10.06
N ILE A 25 -8.93 5.48 -10.24
CA ILE A 25 -7.66 6.17 -9.96
C ILE A 25 -7.09 6.75 -11.27
N HIS A 26 -6.83 8.06 -11.26
CA HIS A 26 -6.23 8.80 -12.39
C HIS A 26 -4.91 9.46 -11.98
N PRO A 27 -3.77 8.76 -12.15
CA PRO A 27 -2.48 9.22 -11.64
C PRO A 27 -2.05 10.58 -12.17
N GLN A 28 -1.66 11.49 -11.26
CA GLN A 28 -1.06 12.79 -11.58
C GLN A 28 0.46 12.81 -11.35
N ARG A 29 1.01 11.68 -10.91
CA ARG A 29 2.42 11.46 -10.54
C ARG A 29 2.86 10.10 -11.06
N ASP A 30 4.14 9.79 -10.88
CA ASP A 30 4.72 8.53 -11.30
C ASP A 30 4.05 7.34 -10.59
N VAL A 31 3.83 6.27 -11.36
CA VAL A 31 3.32 4.99 -10.88
C VAL A 31 4.45 3.98 -11.00
N HIS A 32 4.77 3.31 -9.90
CA HIS A 32 5.84 2.33 -9.85
C HIS A 32 5.25 0.92 -9.74
N TRP A 33 5.44 0.12 -10.78
CA TRP A 33 4.94 -1.25 -10.86
C TRP A 33 6.02 -2.25 -10.43
N ASP A 34 5.63 -3.21 -9.58
CA ASP A 34 6.42 -4.39 -9.22
C ASP A 34 7.90 -4.09 -8.86
N LEU A 35 8.11 -3.01 -8.11
CA LEU A 35 9.46 -2.61 -7.69
C LEU A 35 10.12 -3.71 -6.87
N PRO A 36 11.40 -4.04 -7.14
CA PRO A 36 12.13 -4.98 -6.31
C PRO A 36 12.44 -4.36 -4.95
N THR A 37 12.63 -5.19 -3.93
CA THR A 37 12.88 -4.75 -2.55
C THR A 37 13.98 -3.69 -2.41
N PRO A 38 15.15 -3.78 -3.10
CA PRO A 38 16.18 -2.75 -2.99
C PRO A 38 15.70 -1.35 -3.40
N THR A 39 14.92 -1.23 -4.47
CA THR A 39 14.38 0.05 -4.95
C THR A 39 13.33 0.61 -3.99
N LEU A 40 12.52 -0.26 -3.37
CA LEU A 40 11.59 0.17 -2.31
C LEU A 40 12.35 0.76 -1.11
N VAL A 41 13.44 0.12 -0.67
CA VAL A 41 14.29 0.64 0.42
C VAL A 41 14.91 1.98 0.03
N GLU A 42 15.43 2.12 -1.18
CA GLU A 42 15.98 3.40 -1.67
C GLU A 42 14.93 4.52 -1.65
N HIS A 43 13.69 4.22 -2.07
CA HIS A 43 12.58 5.17 -2.02
C HIS A 43 12.23 5.56 -0.58
N THR A 44 12.14 4.60 0.36
CA THR A 44 11.86 4.88 1.77
C THR A 44 12.92 5.82 2.37
N LEU A 45 14.21 5.55 2.09
CA LEU A 45 15.32 6.39 2.58
C LEU A 45 15.31 7.78 1.95
N ALA A 46 15.05 7.89 0.65
CA ALA A 46 14.98 9.16 -0.06
C ALA A 46 13.81 10.04 0.45
N ARG A 47 12.72 9.41 0.91
CA ARG A 47 11.54 10.08 1.48
C ARG A 47 11.68 10.39 2.97
N GLY A 48 12.73 9.88 3.64
CA GLY A 48 12.92 10.04 5.08
C GLY A 48 11.90 9.26 5.92
N GLU A 49 11.31 8.20 5.35
CA GLU A 49 10.25 7.38 6.00
C GLU A 49 10.82 6.23 6.84
N GLY A 50 12.14 6.06 6.87
CA GLY A 50 12.81 5.01 7.64
C GLY A 50 14.33 5.17 7.68
N VAL A 51 14.99 4.30 8.43
CA VAL A 51 16.46 4.27 8.58
C VAL A 51 17.00 2.85 8.49
N ILE A 52 18.25 2.69 8.07
CA ILE A 52 18.92 1.38 8.06
C ILE A 52 19.62 1.16 9.39
N ALA A 53 19.28 0.08 10.08
CA ALA A 53 19.96 -0.34 11.30
C ALA A 53 21.21 -1.18 11.01
N HIS A 54 21.95 -1.52 12.06
CA HIS A 54 23.11 -2.40 11.95
C HIS A 54 22.71 -3.72 11.27
N GLN A 55 23.53 -4.18 10.32
CA GLN A 55 23.32 -5.37 9.48
C GLN A 55 22.26 -5.24 8.37
N GLY A 56 21.75 -4.03 8.09
CA GLY A 56 20.93 -3.76 6.91
C GLY A 56 19.39 -3.85 7.03
N PRO A 57 18.74 -4.18 8.16
CA PRO A 57 17.28 -4.12 8.22
C PRO A 57 16.78 -2.67 8.18
N LEU A 58 15.64 -2.48 7.52
CA LEU A 58 14.93 -1.21 7.47
C LEU A 58 14.07 -1.04 8.74
N VAL A 59 14.26 0.07 9.44
CA VAL A 59 13.50 0.46 10.63
C VAL A 59 12.54 1.59 10.26
N VAL A 60 11.28 1.43 10.64
CA VAL A 60 10.18 2.38 10.43
C VAL A 60 9.41 2.57 11.73
N ASP A 61 8.68 3.68 11.84
CA ASP A 61 7.81 4.00 12.98
C ASP A 61 6.35 4.16 12.50
N THR A 62 5.39 3.53 13.19
CA THR A 62 3.96 3.55 12.86
C THR A 62 3.09 4.20 13.94
N VAL A 63 3.70 4.88 14.93
CA VAL A 63 2.97 5.63 15.96
C VAL A 63 1.95 6.59 15.32
N PRO A 64 0.72 6.69 15.87
CA PRO A 64 0.25 6.10 17.14
C PRO A 64 -0.27 4.65 17.04
N TYR A 65 -0.46 4.14 15.83
CA TYR A 65 -1.07 2.84 15.58
C TYR A 65 -0.01 1.73 15.53
N THR A 66 0.42 1.30 16.71
CA THR A 66 1.46 0.26 16.90
C THR A 66 0.91 -1.17 16.91
N GLY A 67 -0.38 -1.33 16.66
CA GLY A 67 -1.06 -2.62 16.64
C GLY A 67 -2.31 -2.59 15.76
N ARG A 68 -3.10 -3.66 15.82
CA ARG A 68 -4.39 -3.71 15.12
C ARG A 68 -5.38 -2.77 15.81
N SER A 69 -6.30 -2.20 15.03
CA SER A 69 -7.49 -1.51 15.52
C SER A 69 -8.75 -2.32 15.17
N PRO A 70 -9.13 -3.34 15.98
CA PRO A 70 -10.17 -4.29 15.59
C PRO A 70 -11.54 -3.65 15.36
N LYS A 71 -11.82 -2.53 16.04
CA LYS A 71 -13.08 -1.79 15.93
C LYS A 71 -13.21 -1.00 14.63
N ASP A 72 -12.10 -0.80 13.91
CA ASP A 72 -12.07 -0.08 12.64
C ASP A 72 -12.09 -1.03 11.42
N LYS A 73 -12.29 -2.33 11.66
CA LYS A 73 -12.49 -3.33 10.60
C LYS A 73 -13.98 -3.53 10.35
N PHE A 74 -14.38 -3.34 9.10
CA PHE A 74 -15.75 -3.55 8.63
C PHE A 74 -15.79 -4.50 7.43
N ILE A 75 -16.96 -5.06 7.18
CA ILE A 75 -17.27 -5.81 5.96
C ILE A 75 -18.51 -5.17 5.35
N VAL A 76 -18.46 -4.86 4.06
CA VAL A 76 -19.61 -4.29 3.35
C VAL A 76 -20.73 -5.33 3.34
N ARG A 77 -21.92 -4.91 3.75
CA ARG A 77 -23.10 -5.76 3.77
C ARG A 77 -23.72 -5.79 2.38
N GLU A 78 -23.31 -6.77 1.58
CA GLU A 78 -23.83 -6.99 0.24
C GLU A 78 -24.81 -8.17 0.23
N PRO A 79 -25.91 -8.10 -0.53
CA PRO A 79 -26.90 -9.19 -0.60
C PRO A 79 -26.32 -10.54 -1.03
N ALA A 80 -25.23 -10.54 -1.81
CA ALA A 80 -24.61 -11.75 -2.34
C ALA A 80 -23.85 -12.55 -1.27
N THR A 81 -23.39 -11.91 -0.19
CA THR A 81 -22.54 -12.54 0.85
C THR A 81 -23.18 -12.48 2.24
N GLU A 82 -24.39 -11.94 2.35
CA GLU A 82 -25.03 -11.64 3.62
C GLU A 82 -25.21 -12.88 4.51
N ASP A 83 -25.62 -14.00 3.91
CA ASP A 83 -25.87 -15.25 4.63
C ASP A 83 -24.59 -16.06 4.94
N ASP A 84 -23.49 -15.74 4.25
CA ASP A 84 -22.20 -16.44 4.40
C ASP A 84 -21.32 -15.84 5.50
N ILE A 85 -21.59 -14.58 5.89
CA ILE A 85 -20.76 -13.85 6.83
C ILE A 85 -21.29 -14.04 8.26
N TRP A 86 -20.39 -14.42 9.17
CA TRP A 86 -20.71 -14.47 10.59
C TRP A 86 -20.67 -13.08 11.21
N TRP A 87 -21.82 -12.40 11.22
CA TRP A 87 -21.98 -11.05 11.74
C TRP A 87 -21.87 -10.97 13.27
N GLY A 88 -21.28 -9.89 13.78
CA GLY A 88 -21.11 -9.64 15.21
C GLY A 88 -20.04 -8.58 15.48
N GLU A 89 -19.57 -8.47 16.72
CA GLU A 89 -18.59 -7.45 17.12
C GLU A 89 -17.23 -7.51 16.36
N ILE A 90 -16.92 -8.68 15.77
CA ILE A 90 -15.68 -8.91 15.01
C ILE A 90 -15.85 -8.56 13.52
N ASN A 91 -17.03 -8.82 12.96
CA ASN A 91 -17.37 -8.57 11.57
C ASN A 91 -18.48 -7.53 11.56
N ASN A 92 -18.08 -6.27 11.69
CA ASN A 92 -19.01 -5.16 11.77
C ASN A 92 -19.54 -4.84 10.36
N PRO A 93 -20.86 -4.80 10.15
CA PRO A 93 -21.43 -4.48 8.84
C PRO A 93 -21.24 -2.99 8.51
N MET A 94 -20.96 -2.71 7.25
CA MET A 94 -20.97 -1.36 6.66
C MET A 94 -21.92 -1.34 5.48
N GLU A 95 -22.80 -0.33 5.40
CA GLU A 95 -23.72 -0.18 4.28
C GLU A 95 -22.97 0.25 3.01
N ASN A 96 -23.38 -0.25 1.85
CA ASN A 96 -22.71 0.02 0.57
C ASN A 96 -22.65 1.52 0.24
N ASP A 97 -23.73 2.27 0.49
CA ASP A 97 -23.76 3.72 0.29
C ASP A 97 -22.73 4.47 1.15
N VAL A 98 -22.38 3.93 2.33
CA VAL A 98 -21.36 4.51 3.22
C VAL A 98 -19.95 4.17 2.72
N TYR A 99 -19.79 3.01 2.08
CA TYR A 99 -18.51 2.57 1.50
C TYR A 99 -18.16 3.32 0.21
N GLU A 100 -19.13 3.60 -0.65
CA GLU A 100 -18.94 4.28 -1.95
C GLU A 100 -18.89 5.82 -1.86
N ALA A 101 -19.22 6.39 -0.69
CA ALA A 101 -19.24 7.84 -0.47
C ALA A 101 -17.85 8.47 -0.43
#